data_AF-A0AA43V3E7-F1
#
_entry.id   AF-A0AA43V3E7-F1
#
_cell.length_a   1.000
_cell.length_b   1.000
_cell.length_c   1.000
_cell.angle_alpha   90.00
_cell.angle_beta   90.00
_cell.angle_gamma   90.00
#
_symmetry.space_group_name_H-M   'P 1'
#
loop_
_entity.id
_entity.type
_entity.pdbx_description
1 polymer ?
#
loop_
_entity_poly.entity_id
_entity_poly.type
_entity_poly.pdbx_seq_one_letter_code
_entity_poly.pdbx_strand_id
1 'polypeptide(L)'
;DTTFVVINSTCGCAAGLARPAAVAVATQNEHRPTNTVTVFAGQDKEATATMREFIQQAPSSPSYALFKGQDLVYFMPREFIEGRDINDIAMDLKDAFDENCK
;
A
#
# COMPACT_ATOMS: atom_id res chain seq x y z
N ASP A 1 -6.88 0.97 -15.74
CA ASP A 1 -5.76 0.30 -15.07
C ASP A 1 -5.46 0.94 -13.74
N THR A 2 -5.40 0.12 -12.70
CA THR A 2 -5.07 0.53 -11.33
C THR A 2 -3.83 -0.20 -10.84
N THR A 3 -2.99 0.49 -10.07
CA THR A 3 -1.74 -0.04 -9.56
C THR A 3 -1.69 0.12 -8.05
N PHE A 4 -1.64 -0.99 -7.34
CA PHE A 4 -1.44 -1.01 -5.90
C PHE A 4 0.04 -1.19 -5.58
N VAL A 5 0.56 -0.27 -4.78
CA VAL A 5 1.98 -0.22 -4.40
C VAL A 5 2.10 -0.39 -2.90
N VAL A 6 2.86 -1.39 -2.49
CA VAL A 6 3.28 -1.56 -1.10
C VAL A 6 4.68 -0.99 -0.94
N ILE A 7 4.83 0.04 -0.12
CA ILE A 7 6.13 0.56 0.29
C ILE A 7 6.57 -0.27 1.49
N ASN A 8 7.34 -1.32 1.22
CA ASN A 8 7.76 -2.31 2.20
C ASN A 8 8.86 -1.76 3.14
N SER A 9 9.08 -2.43 4.27
CA SER A 9 10.05 -2.02 5.29
C SER A 9 10.54 -3.22 6.10
N THR A 10 11.68 -3.07 6.79
CA THR A 10 12.20 -4.05 7.75
C THR A 10 11.55 -3.94 9.13
N CYS A 11 10.73 -2.92 9.38
CA CYS A 11 10.06 -2.69 10.67
C CYS A 11 9.09 -3.82 11.04
N GLY A 12 8.91 -4.08 12.34
CA GLY A 12 8.01 -5.12 12.85
C GLY A 12 6.55 -4.97 12.37
N CYS A 13 6.04 -3.74 12.27
CA CYS A 13 4.70 -3.46 11.74
C CYS A 13 4.55 -3.86 10.26
N ALA A 14 5.64 -3.86 9.47
CA ALA A 14 5.59 -4.36 8.09
C ALA A 14 5.44 -5.88 8.05
N ALA A 15 6.02 -6.61 9.01
CA ALA A 15 5.90 -8.05 9.13
C ALA A 15 4.55 -8.48 9.69
N GLY A 16 4.12 -7.88 10.80
CA GLY A 16 2.92 -8.30 11.51
C GLY A 16 1.61 -7.78 10.93
N LEU A 17 1.63 -6.63 10.25
CA LEU A 17 0.41 -5.93 9.84
C LEU A 17 0.41 -5.68 8.34
N ALA A 18 1.42 -4.96 7.84
CA ALA A 18 1.30 -4.39 6.50
C ALA A 18 1.34 -5.44 5.37
N ARG A 19 2.29 -6.36 5.39
CA ARG A 19 2.38 -7.39 4.35
C ARG A 19 1.19 -8.37 4.40
N PRO A 20 0.80 -8.92 5.56
CA PRO A 20 -0.35 -9.83 5.63
C PRO A 20 -1.66 -9.18 5.16
N ALA A 21 -1.96 -7.94 5.58
CA ALA A 21 -3.17 -7.24 5.15
C ALA A 21 -3.18 -7.00 3.63
N ALA A 22 -2.07 -6.51 3.07
CA ALA A 22 -1.94 -6.28 1.63
C ALA A 22 -2.13 -7.56 0.81
N VAL A 23 -1.50 -8.67 1.21
CA VAL A 23 -1.64 -9.95 0.51
C VAL A 23 -3.07 -10.48 0.61
N ALA A 24 -3.68 -10.42 1.80
CA ALA A 24 -5.06 -10.88 1.98
C ALA A 24 -6.03 -10.14 1.06
N VAL A 25 -6.02 -8.81 1.07
CA VAL A 25 -6.96 -8.01 0.27
C VAL A 25 -6.68 -8.12 -1.22
N ALA A 26 -5.42 -8.03 -1.65
CA ALA A 26 -5.05 -8.13 -3.06
C ALA A 26 -5.36 -9.50 -3.69
N THR A 27 -5.43 -10.57 -2.89
CA THR A 27 -5.72 -11.92 -3.39
C THR A 27 -7.17 -12.34 -3.24
N GLN A 28 -7.90 -11.79 -2.27
CA GLN A 28 -9.24 -12.27 -1.91
C GLN A 28 -10.36 -11.31 -2.27
N ASN A 29 -10.10 -10.00 -2.42
CA ASN A 29 -11.17 -9.04 -2.73
C ASN A 29 -11.79 -9.30 -4.11
N GLU A 30 -13.04 -8.92 -4.35
CA GLU A 30 -13.67 -9.09 -5.67
C GLU A 30 -13.08 -8.11 -6.69
N HIS A 31 -13.06 -6.81 -6.34
CA HIS A 31 -12.42 -5.77 -7.13
C HIS A 31 -10.94 -5.67 -6.75
N ARG A 32 -10.05 -5.77 -7.74
CA ARG A 32 -8.60 -5.83 -7.51
C ARG A 32 -7.85 -4.91 -8.45
N PRO A 33 -6.71 -4.36 -7.99
CA PRO A 33 -5.84 -3.59 -8.85
C PRO A 33 -5.31 -4.45 -10.00
N THR A 34 -5.19 -3.85 -11.18
CA THR A 34 -4.60 -4.52 -12.36
C THR A 34 -3.15 -4.92 -12.10
N ASN A 35 -2.40 -4.04 -11.44
CA ASN A 35 -1.00 -4.26 -11.10
C ASN A 35 -0.81 -4.22 -9.59
N THR A 36 -0.04 -5.17 -9.06
CA THR A 36 0.42 -5.14 -7.66
C THR A 36 1.93 -5.16 -7.65
N VAL A 37 2.53 -4.11 -7.10
CA VAL A 37 3.99 -3.91 -7.09
C VAL A 37 4.48 -3.48 -5.71
N THR A 38 5.79 -3.54 -5.49
CA THR A 38 6.39 -3.14 -4.22
C THR A 38 7.75 -2.51 -4.43
N VAL A 39 8.11 -1.61 -3.52
CA VAL A 39 9.46 -1.08 -3.34
C VAL A 39 9.88 -1.30 -1.90
N PHE A 40 11.17 -1.54 -1.65
CA PHE A 40 11.65 -1.86 -0.29
C PHE A 40 12.39 -0.67 0.32
N ALA A 41 11.72 0.06 1.20
CA ALA A 41 12.29 1.22 1.88
C ALA A 41 13.52 0.82 2.72
N GLY A 42 14.64 1.50 2.46
CA GLY A 42 15.93 1.26 3.12
C GLY A 42 16.82 0.22 2.44
N GLN A 43 16.24 -0.72 1.69
CA GLN A 43 16.99 -1.70 0.90
C GLN A 43 17.16 -1.20 -0.54
N ASP A 44 16.06 -0.92 -1.23
CA ASP A 44 16.02 -0.42 -2.61
C ASP A 44 15.79 1.10 -2.59
N LYS A 45 16.82 1.84 -2.18
CA LYS A 45 16.72 3.29 -1.91
C LYS A 45 16.28 4.11 -3.12
N GLU A 46 16.90 3.87 -4.29
CA GLU A 46 16.59 4.60 -5.53
C GLU A 46 15.17 4.29 -6.01
N ALA A 47 14.79 3.02 -6.07
CA ALA A 47 13.43 2.61 -6.44
C ALA A 47 12.38 3.23 -5.51
N THR A 48 12.64 3.23 -4.20
CA THR A 48 11.72 3.83 -3.21
C THR A 48 11.66 5.36 -3.35
N ALA A 49 12.78 6.02 -3.62
CA ALA A 49 12.83 7.46 -3.83
C ALA A 49 12.02 7.87 -5.07
N THR A 50 12.25 7.22 -6.20
CA THR A 50 11.47 7.44 -7.43
C THR A 50 9.99 7.18 -7.21
N MET A 51 9.61 6.09 -6.53
CA MET A 51 8.20 5.82 -6.23
C MET A 51 7.56 6.93 -5.38
N ARG A 52 8.29 7.52 -4.44
CA ARG A 52 7.80 8.61 -3.58
C ARG A 52 7.57 9.92 -4.34
N GLU A 53 8.29 10.16 -5.43
CA GLU A 53 8.06 11.32 -6.30
C GLU A 53 6.66 11.30 -6.93
N PHE A 54 6.12 10.10 -7.23
CA PHE A 54 4.74 9.94 -7.70
C PHE A 54 3.69 10.07 -6.60
N ILE A 55 4.03 9.74 -5.35
CA ILE A 55 3.08 9.77 -4.23
C ILE A 55 2.88 11.22 -3.72
N GLN A 56 3.94 12.03 -3.67
CA GLN A 56 3.89 13.43 -3.21
C GLN A 56 3.27 13.64 -1.79
N GLN A 57 3.20 12.59 -0.98
CA GLN A 57 2.79 12.62 0.42
C GLN A 57 4.00 12.51 1.35
N ALA A 58 3.80 12.83 2.63
CA ALA A 58 4.84 12.68 3.65
C ALA A 58 5.40 11.24 3.64
N PRO A 59 6.72 11.05 3.45
CA PRO A 59 7.29 9.72 3.28
C PRO A 59 7.24 8.95 4.59
N SER A 60 6.63 7.75 4.56
CA SER A 60 6.63 6.81 5.67
C SER A 60 6.89 5.38 5.17
N SER A 61 7.15 4.44 6.08
CA SER A 61 7.21 3.01 5.77
C SER A 61 6.97 2.14 7.02
N PRO A 62 6.21 1.03 6.91
CA PRO A 62 5.44 0.61 5.74
C PRO A 62 4.30 1.58 5.41
N SER A 63 3.91 1.66 4.13
CA SER A 63 2.76 2.44 3.66
C SER A 63 2.18 1.85 2.37
N TYR A 64 0.98 2.25 2.01
CA TYR A 64 0.31 1.82 0.77
C TYR A 64 -0.07 2.99 -0.12
N ALA A 65 -0.04 2.77 -1.43
CA ALA A 65 -0.57 3.70 -2.41
C ALA A 65 -1.39 2.94 -3.47
N LEU A 66 -2.51 3.52 -3.90
CA LEU A 66 -3.28 3.05 -5.04
C LEU A 66 -3.31 4.15 -6.09
N PHE A 67 -2.98 3.77 -7.32
CA PHE A 67 -2.99 4.67 -8.46
C PHE A 67 -4.04 4.25 -9.48
N LYS A 68 -4.60 5.23 -10.17
CA LYS A 68 -5.35 5.04 -11.41
C LYS A 68 -4.59 5.77 -12.52
N GLY A 69 -3.92 5.00 -13.38
CA GLY A 69 -2.89 5.58 -14.25
C GLY A 69 -1.73 6.16 -13.42
N GLN A 70 -1.51 7.47 -13.50
CA GLN A 70 -0.51 8.20 -12.71
C GLN A 70 -1.11 8.96 -11.51
N ASP A 71 -2.44 8.98 -11.39
CA ASP A 71 -3.12 9.71 -10.33
C ASP A 71 -3.16 8.87 -9.06
N LEU A 72 -2.66 9.44 -7.96
CA LEU A 72 -2.78 8.84 -6.63
C LEU A 72 -4.23 9.00 -6.13
N VAL A 73 -4.95 7.87 -6.04
CA VAL A 73 -6.36 7.86 -5.63
C VAL A 73 -6.57 7.42 -4.19
N TYR A 74 -5.60 6.71 -3.60
CA TYR A 74 -5.64 6.34 -2.19
C TYR A 74 -4.21 6.23 -1.63
N PHE A 75 -4.02 6.67 -0.39
CA PHE A 75 -2.75 6.56 0.32
C PHE A 75 -2.98 6.28 1.80
N MET A 76 -2.28 5.29 2.34
CA MET A 76 -2.29 4.95 3.75
C MET A 76 -0.86 5.05 4.30
N PRO A 77 -0.54 6.12 5.07
CA PRO A 77 0.77 6.25 5.69
C PRO A 77 0.93 5.31 6.90
N ARG A 78 2.17 5.16 7.37
CA ARG A 78 2.54 4.28 8.51
C ARG A 78 1.67 4.49 9.75
N GLU A 79 1.31 5.73 10.06
CA GLU A 79 0.49 6.08 11.23
C GLU A 79 -0.92 5.47 11.20
N PHE A 80 -1.41 5.07 10.02
CA PHE A 80 -2.66 4.32 9.85
C PHE A 80 -2.44 2.80 9.74
N ILE A 81 -1.23 2.31 10.03
CA ILE A 81 -0.86 0.90 10.05
C ILE A 81 -0.32 0.51 11.42
N GLU A 82 0.61 1.30 11.96
CA GLU A 82 1.29 1.00 13.21
C GLU A 82 0.33 1.03 14.40
N GLY A 83 0.31 -0.06 15.17
CA GLY A 83 -0.50 -0.18 16.38
C GLY A 83 -1.99 -0.44 16.14
N ARG A 84 -2.44 -0.60 14.88
CA ARG A 84 -3.83 -0.93 14.54
C ARG A 84 -4.08 -2.43 14.44
N ASP A 85 -5.35 -2.80 14.53
CA ASP A 85 -5.80 -4.16 14.23
C ASP A 85 -5.65 -4.45 12.73
N ILE A 86 -5.21 -5.67 12.40
CA ILE A 86 -5.00 -6.08 11.02
C ILE A 86 -6.29 -6.10 10.20
N ASN A 87 -7.42 -6.44 10.82
CA ASN A 87 -8.71 -6.50 10.11
C ASN A 87 -9.16 -5.09 9.72
N ASP A 88 -8.92 -4.09 10.56
CA ASP A 88 -9.24 -2.69 10.25
C ASP A 88 -8.41 -2.20 9.05
N ILE A 89 -7.11 -2.51 9.03
CA ILE A 89 -6.23 -2.19 7.89
C ILE A 89 -6.72 -2.88 6.61
N ALA A 90 -7.14 -4.15 6.73
CA ALA A 90 -7.65 -4.91 5.58
C ALA A 90 -8.99 -4.36 5.07
N MET A 91 -9.88 -3.92 5.97
CA MET A 91 -11.15 -3.28 5.61
C MET A 91 -10.91 -1.95 4.88
N ASP A 92 -10.02 -1.10 5.40
CA ASP A 92 -9.67 0.17 4.74
C ASP A 92 -9.12 -0.05 3.32
N LEU A 93 -8.26 -1.07 3.14
CA LEU A 93 -7.75 -1.44 1.83
C LEU A 93 -8.83 -2.01 0.90
N LYS A 94 -9.73 -2.83 1.44
CA LYS A 94 -10.85 -3.39 0.70
C LYS A 94 -11.76 -2.29 0.17
N ASP A 95 -12.12 -1.33 1.02
CA ASP A 95 -12.98 -0.20 0.65
C ASP A 95 -12.32 0.64 -0.45
N ALA A 96 -11.01 0.91 -0.33
CA ALA A 96 -10.24 1.60 -1.36
C ALA A 96 -10.26 0.85 -2.71
N PHE A 97 -10.18 -0.48 -2.69
CA PHE A 97 -10.24 -1.29 -3.91
C PHE A 97 -11.65 -1.31 -4.51
N ASP A 98 -12.68 -1.48 -3.68
CA ASP A 98 -14.06 -1.50 -4.14
C ASP A 98 -14.47 -0.15 -4.75
N GLU A 99 -13.93 0.97 -4.26
CA GLU A 99 -14.19 2.30 -4.82
C GLU A 99 -13.45 2.51 -6.16
N ASN A 100 -12.18 2.09 -6.25
CA ASN A 100 -11.28 2.53 -7.33
C ASN A 100 -10.97 1.49 -8.40
N CYS A 101 -11.15 0.20 -8.12
CA CYS A 101 -10.76 -0.92 -9.00
C CYS A 101 -11.95 -1.57 -9.74
N LYS A 102 -13.00 -0.78 -10.02
CA LYS A 102 -14.14 -1.19 -10.86
C LYS A 102 -13.78 -1.18 -12.35
#